data_AF-A0A6J8F1N1-F1
#
_entry.id   AF-A0A6J8F1N1-F1
#
_cell.length_a   1.000
_cell.length_b   1.000
_cell.length_c   1.000
_cell.angle_alpha   90.00
_cell.angle_beta   90.00
_cell.angle_gamma   90.00
#
_symmetry.space_group_name_H-M   'P 1'
#
loop_
_entity.id
_entity.type
_entity.pdbx_description
1 polymer ?
#
loop_
_entity_poly.entity_id
_entity_poly.type
_entity_poly.pdbx_seq_one_letter_code
_entity_poly.pdbx_strand_id
1 'polypeptide(L)'
;MEGYHLSFLLRSVYDVLLSPSNLYTRGLIEDPTRTSCKNKPETLQHVLSSCPVALKDGRYTWRYDSVLKSVTSRFDIIRRKKRKVKKNTTFVNFVTAGESKYNQRGGFGILATATDWQMTADIQQRMSFRTDIAASSIRPDIVLWSQGTRQTVFQIQTDHLSRRTSGGCCRTALKQPRKENSTT
;
A
#
# COMPACT_ATOMS: atom_id res chain seq x y z
N MET A 1 6.95 -14.12 -14.46
CA MET A 1 7.11 -13.24 -13.27
C MET A 1 6.83 -14.00 -11.97
N GLU A 2 6.09 -15.11 -11.99
CA GLU A 2 5.73 -15.90 -10.81
C GLU A 2 6.90 -16.59 -10.09
N GLY A 3 7.93 -17.04 -10.81
CA GLY A 3 9.09 -17.71 -10.20
C GLY A 3 9.88 -16.83 -9.23
N TYR A 4 9.98 -15.52 -9.50
CA TYR A 4 10.64 -14.58 -8.59
C TYR A 4 9.82 -14.33 -7.32
N HIS A 5 8.49 -14.34 -7.44
CA HIS A 5 7.60 -14.17 -6.30
C HIS A 5 7.68 -15.37 -5.34
N LEU A 6 7.60 -16.59 -5.88
CA LEU A 6 7.74 -17.81 -5.09
C LEU A 6 9.13 -17.92 -4.44
N SER A 7 10.18 -17.63 -5.22
CA SER A 7 11.56 -17.61 -4.71
C SER A 7 11.75 -16.61 -3.57
N PHE A 8 11.21 -15.40 -3.71
CA PHE A 8 11.24 -14.39 -2.66
C PHE A 8 10.50 -14.87 -1.40
N LEU A 9 9.29 -15.39 -1.55
CA LEU A 9 8.48 -15.89 -0.43
C LEU A 9 9.19 -17.00 0.33
N LEU A 10 9.65 -18.04 -0.38
CA LEU A 10 10.41 -19.14 0.24
C LEU A 10 11.63 -18.62 0.99
N ARG A 11 12.44 -17.76 0.36
CA ARG A 11 13.63 -17.18 1.00
C ARG A 11 13.30 -16.30 2.20
N SER A 12 12.16 -15.62 2.18
CA SER A 12 11.71 -14.78 3.30
C SER A 12 11.26 -15.62 4.50
N VAL A 13 10.57 -16.73 4.27
CA VAL A 13 10.09 -17.64 5.33
C VAL A 13 11.25 -18.37 6.00
N TYR A 14 12.23 -18.82 5.22
CA TYR A 14 13.39 -19.55 5.73
C TYR A 14 14.59 -18.64 6.08
N ASP A 15 14.40 -17.32 6.15
CA ASP A 15 15.45 -16.34 6.46
C ASP A 15 16.74 -16.48 5.62
N VAL A 16 16.59 -16.86 4.34
CA VAL A 16 17.70 -17.01 3.38
C VAL A 16 17.99 -15.70 2.63
N LEU A 17 17.25 -14.63 2.95
CA LEU A 17 17.53 -13.28 2.46
C LEU A 17 18.72 -12.66 3.19
N LEU A 18 19.17 -11.49 2.75
CA LEU A 18 20.31 -10.77 3.32
C LEU A 18 19.98 -10.17 4.71
N SER A 19 19.65 -11.02 5.68
CA SER A 19 19.54 -10.65 7.10
C SER A 19 20.91 -10.79 7.78
N PRO A 20 21.21 -9.97 8.79
CA PRO A 20 22.47 -10.11 9.55
C PRO A 20 22.68 -11.52 10.10
N SER A 21 21.62 -12.20 10.55
CA SER A 21 21.69 -13.59 11.00
C SER A 21 22.07 -14.58 9.90
N ASN A 22 21.53 -14.43 8.68
CA ASN A 22 21.92 -15.26 7.55
C ASN A 22 23.33 -14.93 7.06
N LEU A 23 23.72 -13.66 7.06
CA LEU A 23 25.08 -13.24 6.70
C LEU A 23 26.13 -13.85 7.63
N TYR A 24 25.83 -13.90 8.93
CA TYR A 24 26.67 -14.60 9.91
C TYR A 24 26.75 -16.11 9.63
N THR A 25 25.60 -16.77 9.40
CA THR A 25 25.56 -18.20 9.07
C THR A 25 26.36 -18.54 7.81
N ARG A 26 26.43 -17.61 6.86
CA ARG A 26 27.21 -17.72 5.62
C ARG A 26 28.68 -17.34 5.76
N GLY A 27 29.14 -17.01 6.98
CA GLY A 27 30.52 -16.59 7.25
C GLY A 27 30.92 -15.25 6.62
N LEU A 28 29.93 -14.42 6.25
CA LEU A 28 30.17 -13.08 5.66
C LEU A 28 30.32 -11.99 6.73
N ILE A 29 29.92 -12.28 7.96
CA ILE A 29 30.02 -11.40 9.13
C ILE A 29 30.50 -12.25 10.31
N GLU A 30 31.36 -11.68 11.17
CA GLU A 30 31.96 -12.38 12.32
C GLU A 30 31.08 -12.40 13.57
N ASP A 31 30.15 -11.45 13.71
CA ASP A 31 29.27 -11.33 14.88
C ASP A 31 27.85 -10.85 14.49
N PRO A 32 26.79 -11.66 14.70
CA PRO A 32 25.42 -11.31 14.36
C PRO A 32 24.77 -10.36 15.38
N THR A 33 25.42 -10.13 16.53
CA THR A 33 24.92 -9.30 17.64
C THR A 33 25.49 -7.88 17.63
N ARG A 34 26.52 -7.62 16.81
CA ARG A 34 27.05 -6.26 16.53
C ARG A 34 26.11 -5.37 15.71
N THR A 35 24.95 -5.88 15.33
CA THR A 35 23.94 -5.14 14.60
C THR A 35 22.99 -4.40 15.56
N SER A 36 22.32 -3.37 15.08
CA SER A 36 21.59 -2.35 15.87
C SER A 36 20.73 -2.83 17.05
N CYS A 37 20.17 -4.05 17.02
CA CYS A 37 19.35 -4.63 18.07
C CYS A 37 20.22 -5.52 19.01
N LYS A 38 21.09 -4.91 19.84
CA LYS A 38 22.16 -5.50 20.71
C LYS A 38 21.91 -6.83 21.46
N ASN A 39 20.67 -7.28 21.62
CA ASN A 39 20.30 -8.42 22.48
C ASN A 39 19.55 -9.54 21.75
N LYS A 40 19.36 -9.45 20.42
CA LYS A 40 18.67 -10.48 19.64
C LYS A 40 19.33 -10.67 18.27
N PRO A 41 19.39 -11.90 17.74
CA PRO A 41 19.77 -12.10 16.35
C PRO A 41 18.81 -11.33 15.45
N GLU A 42 19.35 -10.48 14.57
CA GLU A 42 18.56 -9.73 13.59
C GLU A 42 18.13 -10.64 12.43
N THR A 43 17.20 -11.54 12.70
CA THR A 43 16.52 -12.34 11.67
C THR A 43 15.66 -11.42 10.79
N LEU A 44 15.32 -11.86 9.57
CA LEU A 44 14.43 -11.09 8.72
C LEU A 44 13.08 -10.79 9.41
N GLN A 45 12.51 -11.77 10.12
CA GLN A 45 11.28 -11.57 10.88
C GLN A 45 11.44 -10.48 11.94
N HIS A 46 12.55 -10.51 12.70
CA HIS A 46 12.85 -9.50 13.70
C HIS A 46 12.92 -8.10 13.07
N VAL A 47 13.72 -7.97 12.01
CA VAL A 47 13.94 -6.70 11.31
C VAL A 47 12.64 -6.15 10.71
N LEU A 48 11.78 -7.00 10.15
CA LEU A 48 10.55 -6.58 9.46
C LEU A 48 9.34 -6.36 10.37
N SER A 49 9.28 -6.99 11.55
CA SER A 49 8.04 -6.97 12.36
C SER A 49 8.23 -6.65 13.84
N SER A 50 9.39 -6.95 14.44
CA SER A 50 9.51 -6.98 15.90
C SER A 50 10.77 -6.31 16.48
N CYS A 51 11.54 -5.52 15.71
CA CYS A 51 12.68 -4.81 16.28
C CYS A 51 12.22 -3.50 16.94
N PRO A 52 12.38 -3.36 18.26
CA PRO A 52 12.03 -2.12 18.97
C PRO A 52 12.93 -0.95 18.59
N VAL A 53 14.19 -1.20 18.19
CA VAL A 53 15.10 -0.16 17.68
C VAL A 53 14.59 0.37 16.34
N ALA A 54 14.21 -0.52 15.42
CA ALA A 54 13.61 -0.13 14.14
C ALA A 54 12.30 0.67 14.31
N LEU A 55 11.53 0.37 15.35
CA LEU A 55 10.34 1.14 15.73
C LEU A 55 10.70 2.54 16.24
N LYS A 56 11.63 2.64 17.19
CA LYS A 56 12.06 3.93 17.78
C LYS A 56 12.74 4.84 16.74
N ASP A 57 13.55 4.27 15.87
CA ASP A 57 14.27 4.98 14.81
C ASP A 57 13.36 5.37 13.62
N GLY A 58 12.09 4.96 13.62
CA GLY A 58 11.15 5.24 12.54
C GLY A 58 11.44 4.48 11.23
N ARG A 59 12.25 3.41 11.26
CA ARG A 59 12.59 2.61 10.07
C ARG A 59 11.36 1.95 9.44
N TYR A 60 10.34 1.60 10.23
CA TYR A 60 9.08 1.09 9.70
C TYR A 60 8.34 2.11 8.86
N THR A 61 8.24 3.35 9.35
CA THR A 61 7.68 4.46 8.58
C THR A 61 8.48 4.71 7.31
N TRP A 62 9.81 4.71 7.38
CA TRP A 62 10.65 4.89 6.20
C TRP A 62 10.45 3.79 5.14
N ARG A 63 10.38 2.51 5.55
CA ARG A 63 10.14 1.39 4.62
C ARG A 63 8.77 1.50 3.97
N TYR A 64 7.75 1.78 4.76
CA TYR A 64 6.39 1.99 4.29
C TYR A 64 6.34 3.14 3.28
N ASP A 65 6.90 4.30 3.62
CA ASP A 65 6.96 5.47 2.72
C ASP A 65 7.74 5.17 1.43
N SER A 66 8.78 4.34 1.51
CA SER A 66 9.59 3.94 0.34
C SER A 66 8.83 3.04 -0.63
N VAL A 67 8.05 2.08 -0.11
CA VAL A 67 7.16 1.26 -0.92
C VAL A 67 6.07 2.13 -1.54
N LEU A 68 5.47 3.00 -0.73
CA LEU A 68 4.40 3.90 -1.18
C LEU A 68 4.88 4.81 -2.32
N LYS A 69 6.06 5.45 -2.18
CA LYS A 69 6.70 6.24 -3.24
C LYS A 69 6.93 5.44 -4.53
N SER A 70 7.35 4.19 -4.39
CA SER A 70 7.62 3.32 -5.55
C SER A 70 6.33 2.99 -6.30
N VAL A 71 5.25 2.68 -5.58
CA VAL A 71 3.93 2.41 -6.15
C VAL A 71 3.35 3.67 -6.80
N THR A 72 3.38 4.81 -6.12
CA THR A 72 2.83 6.07 -6.64
C THR A 72 3.58 6.55 -7.87
N SER A 73 4.91 6.37 -7.91
CA SER A 73 5.72 6.68 -9.09
C SER A 73 5.25 5.89 -10.33
N ARG A 74 4.92 4.61 -10.17
CA ARG A 74 4.37 3.79 -11.26
C ARG A 74 3.01 4.28 -11.70
N PHE A 75 2.11 4.61 -10.77
CA PHE A 75 0.80 5.17 -11.11
C PHE A 75 0.91 6.51 -11.83
N ASP A 76 1.83 7.38 -11.42
CA ASP A 76 2.06 8.67 -12.09
C ASP A 76 2.51 8.49 -13.54
N ILE A 77 3.40 7.54 -13.81
CA ILE A 77 3.82 7.21 -15.19
C ILE A 77 2.62 6.75 -16.02
N ILE A 78 1.80 5.84 -15.48
CA ILE A 78 0.64 5.27 -16.19
C ILE A 78 -0.41 6.35 -16.45
N ARG A 79 -0.67 7.21 -15.46
CA ARG A 79 -1.63 8.32 -15.52
C ARG A 79 -1.22 9.39 -16.53
N ARG A 80 0.06 9.80 -16.56
CA ARG A 80 0.56 10.85 -17.46
C ARG A 80 0.74 10.37 -18.90
N LYS A 81 0.74 9.06 -19.14
CA LYS A 81 0.89 8.50 -20.48
C LYS A 81 -0.25 9.00 -21.37
N LYS A 82 0.05 9.93 -22.29
CA LYS A 82 -0.90 10.44 -23.28
C LYS A 82 -1.49 9.27 -24.04
N ARG A 83 -2.80 9.08 -23.91
CA ARG A 83 -3.51 8.08 -24.71
C ARG A 83 -3.76 8.67 -26.08
N LYS A 84 -3.28 7.98 -27.11
CA LYS A 84 -3.76 8.24 -28.46
C LYS A 84 -5.24 7.92 -28.45
N VAL A 85 -6.09 8.94 -28.62
CA VAL A 85 -7.50 8.72 -28.95
C VAL A 85 -7.49 7.90 -30.22
N LYS A 86 -7.88 6.62 -30.13
CA LYS A 86 -8.11 5.84 -31.35
C LYS A 86 -9.30 6.53 -32.02
N LYS A 87 -9.07 7.13 -33.20
CA LYS A 87 -10.17 7.51 -34.07
C LYS A 87 -10.91 6.21 -34.37
N ASN A 88 -12.12 6.07 -33.84
CA ASN A 88 -12.94 4.89 -34.09
C ASN A 88 -13.41 4.93 -35.55
N THR A 89 -12.57 4.50 -36.48
CA THR A 89 -13.07 4.05 -37.78
C THR A 89 -13.75 2.72 -37.51
N THR A 90 -15.07 2.72 -37.40
CA THR A 90 -15.87 1.51 -37.26
C THR A 90 -15.79 0.71 -38.56
N PHE A 91 -14.80 -0.17 -38.67
CA PHE A 91 -14.81 -1.20 -39.69
C PHE A 91 -15.72 -2.33 -39.22
N VAL A 92 -16.80 -2.56 -39.97
CA VAL A 92 -17.63 -3.75 -39.80
C VAL A 92 -16.78 -4.94 -40.21
N ASN A 93 -16.41 -5.79 -39.24
CA ASN A 93 -15.73 -7.04 -39.53
C ASN A 93 -16.79 -8.08 -39.90
N PHE A 94 -16.83 -8.49 -41.16
CA PHE A 94 -17.60 -9.66 -41.58
C PHE A 94 -17.02 -10.91 -40.91
N VAL A 95 -17.89 -11.81 -40.46
CA VAL A 95 -17.53 -13.09 -39.84
C VAL A 95 -18.23 -14.18 -40.62
N THR A 96 -17.53 -15.28 -40.89
CA THR A 96 -18.03 -16.45 -41.60
C THR A 96 -19.15 -17.12 -40.81
N ALA A 97 -20.17 -17.65 -41.50
CA ALA A 97 -21.27 -18.37 -40.84
C ALA A 97 -20.73 -19.56 -40.04
N GLY A 98 -21.05 -19.62 -38.74
CA GLY A 98 -20.61 -20.67 -37.82
C GLY A 98 -19.42 -20.31 -36.92
N GLU A 99 -18.74 -19.19 -37.16
CA GLU A 99 -17.67 -18.70 -36.28
C GLU A 99 -18.18 -17.61 -35.32
N SER A 100 -17.99 -17.79 -34.01
CA SER A 100 -18.14 -16.71 -33.04
C SER A 100 -16.76 -16.16 -32.68
N LYS A 101 -16.54 -14.84 -32.84
CA LYS A 101 -15.34 -14.21 -32.30
C LYS A 101 -15.50 -14.12 -30.79
N TYR A 102 -14.68 -14.86 -30.05
CA TYR A 102 -14.44 -14.55 -28.64
C TYR A 102 -13.88 -13.14 -28.58
N ASN A 103 -14.72 -12.17 -28.21
CA ASN A 103 -14.26 -10.82 -27.93
C ASN A 103 -13.33 -10.92 -26.73
N GLN A 104 -12.03 -11.05 -27.00
CA GLN A 104 -11.00 -10.66 -26.04
C GLN A 104 -11.25 -9.19 -25.78
N ARG A 105 -12.11 -8.87 -24.80
CA ARG A 105 -12.18 -7.54 -24.21
C ARG A 105 -10.79 -7.35 -23.62
N GLY A 106 -9.88 -6.78 -24.42
CA GLY A 106 -8.57 -6.37 -23.96
C GLY A 106 -8.83 -5.47 -22.77
N GLY A 107 -8.64 -6.04 -21.58
CA GLY A 107 -9.02 -5.42 -20.32
C GLY A 107 -8.20 -4.16 -20.16
N PHE A 108 -8.77 -3.05 -20.59
CA PHE A 108 -8.26 -1.74 -20.26
C PHE A 108 -8.31 -1.66 -18.73
N GLY A 109 -7.14 -1.67 -18.07
CA GLY A 109 -7.06 -1.61 -16.60
C GLY A 109 -7.77 -0.36 -16.06
N ILE A 110 -8.10 -0.32 -14.77
CA ILE A 110 -8.97 0.73 -14.18
C ILE A 110 -8.54 2.16 -14.54
N LEU A 111 -7.23 2.42 -14.65
CA LEU A 111 -6.74 3.75 -15.01
C LEU A 111 -7.10 4.17 -16.45
N ALA A 112 -7.44 3.22 -17.32
CA ALA A 112 -7.84 3.46 -18.70
C ALA A 112 -9.21 4.13 -18.85
N THR A 113 -10.07 4.06 -17.83
CA THR A 113 -11.47 4.52 -17.89
C THR A 113 -11.62 6.04 -17.87
N ALA A 114 -10.59 6.77 -17.42
CA ALA A 114 -10.62 8.23 -17.34
C ALA A 114 -9.28 8.85 -17.76
N THR A 115 -9.32 10.10 -18.22
CA THR A 115 -8.14 10.88 -18.66
C THR A 115 -7.67 11.90 -17.62
N ASP A 116 -8.54 12.26 -16.69
CA ASP A 116 -8.38 13.30 -15.68
C ASP A 116 -8.09 12.72 -14.29
N TRP A 117 -7.56 11.49 -14.22
CA TRP A 117 -7.16 10.89 -12.96
C TRP A 117 -6.29 11.87 -12.16
N GLN A 118 -6.54 11.95 -10.87
CA GLN A 118 -5.78 12.65 -9.85
C GLN A 118 -5.39 11.63 -8.78
N MET A 119 -4.29 11.88 -8.06
CA MET A 119 -3.74 10.94 -7.09
C MET A 119 -3.15 11.68 -5.89
N THR A 120 -3.37 11.13 -4.70
CA THR A 120 -2.69 11.51 -3.45
C THR A 120 -2.24 10.24 -2.74
N ALA A 121 -1.15 10.35 -1.96
CA ALA A 121 -0.60 9.24 -1.20
C ALA A 121 -0.17 9.68 0.20
N ASP A 122 -0.31 8.78 1.17
CA ASP A 122 0.04 8.96 2.57
C ASP A 122 1.57 8.84 2.80
N ILE A 123 2.32 9.77 2.20
CA ILE A 123 3.76 9.91 2.42
C ILE A 123 3.97 10.99 3.47
N GLN A 124 4.80 10.71 4.50
CA GLN A 124 5.14 11.68 5.56
C GLN A 124 3.94 12.32 6.25
N GLN A 125 2.83 11.59 6.42
CA GLN A 125 1.62 12.09 7.09
C GLN A 125 0.97 13.34 6.44
N ARG A 126 1.26 13.62 5.16
CA ARG A 126 0.82 14.85 4.49
C ARG A 126 -0.49 14.75 3.71
N MET A 127 -1.20 13.63 3.81
CA MET A 127 -2.49 13.43 3.12
C MET A 127 -3.63 13.96 3.99
N SER A 128 -4.21 15.09 3.59
CA SER A 128 -5.56 15.48 4.00
C SER A 128 -6.59 14.75 3.13
N PHE A 129 -7.53 14.05 3.76
CA PHE A 129 -8.61 13.40 3.01
C PHE A 129 -9.62 14.44 2.56
N ARG A 130 -9.97 14.37 1.28
CA ARG A 130 -10.90 15.27 0.63
C ARG A 130 -12.35 14.93 1.04
N THR A 131 -12.98 15.82 1.81
CA THR A 131 -14.35 15.64 2.31
C THR A 131 -15.40 15.61 1.20
N ASP A 132 -15.09 16.14 0.01
CA ASP A 132 -15.96 16.07 -1.17
C ASP A 132 -16.06 14.66 -1.78
N ILE A 133 -15.13 13.77 -1.46
CA ILE A 133 -15.17 12.36 -1.91
C ILE A 133 -15.88 11.50 -0.88
N ALA A 134 -15.46 11.59 0.39
CA ALA A 134 -16.16 10.99 1.52
C ALA A 134 -15.79 11.71 2.82
N ALA A 135 -16.69 11.71 3.79
CA ALA A 135 -16.36 12.10 5.16
C ALA A 135 -15.88 10.84 5.90
N SER A 136 -14.57 10.66 6.03
CA SER A 136 -13.97 9.51 6.73
C SER A 136 -12.85 9.97 7.66
N SER A 137 -12.80 9.40 8.86
CA SER A 137 -11.67 9.51 9.80
C SER A 137 -10.54 8.53 9.48
N ILE A 138 -10.80 7.55 8.61
CA ILE A 138 -9.82 6.56 8.17
C ILE A 138 -9.01 7.14 7.02
N ARG A 139 -7.69 7.08 7.16
CA ARG A 139 -6.73 7.59 6.19
C ARG A 139 -6.24 6.45 5.28
N PRO A 140 -6.66 6.41 4.01
CA PRO A 140 -6.17 5.42 3.06
C PRO A 140 -4.70 5.70 2.69
N ASP A 141 -4.01 4.69 2.17
CA ASP A 141 -2.60 4.82 1.78
C ASP A 141 -2.45 5.58 0.46
N ILE A 142 -3.33 5.27 -0.51
CA ILE A 142 -3.40 5.93 -1.82
C ILE A 142 -4.86 6.19 -2.16
N VAL A 143 -5.13 7.39 -2.68
CA VAL A 143 -6.42 7.76 -3.27
C VAL A 143 -6.20 8.17 -4.71
N LEU A 144 -6.91 7.50 -5.62
CA LEU A 144 -7.02 7.86 -7.03
C LEU A 144 -8.45 8.27 -7.31
N TRP A 145 -8.66 9.41 -7.97
CA TRP A 145 -10.01 9.86 -8.32
C TRP A 145 -10.04 10.56 -9.68
N SER A 146 -11.18 10.52 -10.35
CA SER A 146 -11.48 11.28 -11.57
C SER A 146 -12.78 12.04 -11.34
N GLN A 147 -12.75 13.36 -11.51
CA GLN A 147 -13.94 14.19 -11.33
C GLN A 147 -14.87 14.07 -12.53
N GLY A 148 -14.32 14.00 -13.74
CA GLY A 148 -15.08 13.91 -14.99
C GLY A 148 -15.87 12.60 -15.10
N THR A 149 -15.33 11.49 -14.61
CA THR A 149 -16.01 10.18 -14.65
C THR A 149 -16.60 9.76 -13.30
N ARG A 150 -16.43 10.56 -12.25
CA ARG A 150 -16.88 10.29 -10.86
C ARG A 150 -16.41 8.95 -10.30
N GLN A 151 -15.21 8.52 -10.68
CA GLN A 151 -14.60 7.28 -10.20
C GLN A 151 -13.61 7.56 -9.08
N THR A 152 -13.60 6.71 -8.05
CA THR A 152 -12.62 6.76 -6.96
C THR A 152 -12.12 5.35 -6.64
N VAL A 153 -10.81 5.22 -6.41
CA VAL A 153 -10.14 3.99 -6.02
C VAL A 153 -9.33 4.24 -4.76
N PHE A 154 -9.55 3.42 -3.75
CA PHE A 154 -8.80 3.44 -2.50
C PHE A 154 -7.87 2.23 -2.44
N GLN A 155 -6.63 2.46 -2.03
CA GLN A 155 -5.75 1.38 -1.59
C GLN A 155 -5.53 1.52 -0.09
N ILE A 156 -5.89 0.48 0.65
CA ILE A 156 -5.70 0.35 2.09
C ILE A 156 -4.81 -0.88 2.29
N GLN A 157 -3.66 -0.70 2.92
CA GLN A 157 -2.84 -1.78 3.44
C GLN A 157 -2.99 -1.78 4.96
N THR A 158 -3.61 -2.84 5.47
CA THR A 158 -3.90 -3.03 6.89
C THR A 158 -2.65 -2.94 7.77
N ASP A 159 -2.76 -2.07 8.78
CA ASP A 159 -2.04 -2.00 10.05
C ASP A 159 -0.50 -2.05 10.03
N HIS A 160 0.11 -0.87 9.92
CA HIS A 160 1.50 -0.65 10.31
C HIS A 160 1.56 -0.17 11.78
N LEU A 161 1.97 -1.08 12.67
CA LEU A 161 2.15 -0.91 14.13
C LEU A 161 2.83 0.41 14.54
N SER A 162 3.66 1.01 13.68
CA SER A 162 4.44 2.21 13.98
C SER A 162 3.63 3.52 13.97
N ARG A 163 2.46 3.60 13.31
CA ARG A 163 1.72 4.87 13.20
C ARG A 163 0.67 5.07 14.29
N ARG A 164 0.29 4.00 15.02
CA ARG A 164 -0.64 4.08 16.17
C ARG A 164 -0.07 4.86 17.35
N THR A 165 1.24 4.94 17.52
CA THR A 165 1.87 5.58 18.69
C THR A 165 2.02 7.10 18.56
N SER A 166 1.92 7.65 17.34
CA SER A 166 2.00 9.11 17.10
C SER A 166 0.67 9.84 17.26
N GLY A 167 -0.45 9.11 17.22
CA GLY A 167 -1.77 9.65 17.54
C GLY A 167 -2.00 9.51 19.03
N GLY A 168 -1.88 10.61 19.77
CA GLY A 168 -2.20 10.68 21.19
C GLY A 168 -3.50 9.94 21.49
N CYS A 169 -3.39 8.98 22.40
CA CYS A 169 -4.49 8.19 22.93
C CYS A 169 -5.53 9.14 23.53
N CYS A 170 -6.52 9.59 22.75
CA CYS A 170 -7.75 10.15 23.30
C CYS A 170 -8.58 8.98 23.83
N ARG A 171 -8.17 8.45 24.99
CA ARG A 171 -9.11 7.78 25.90
C ARG A 171 -9.99 8.88 26.50
N THR A 172 -10.96 9.36 25.73
CA THR A 172 -12.10 10.05 26.33
C THR A 172 -12.98 8.97 26.92
N ALA A 173 -12.82 8.75 28.22
CA ALA A 173 -13.76 7.96 29.00
C ALA A 173 -15.16 8.54 28.79
N LEU A 174 -16.05 7.78 28.13
CA LEU A 174 -17.48 8.04 28.18
C LEU A 174 -17.94 7.80 29.63
N LYS A 175 -17.87 8.84 30.46
CA LYS A 175 -18.68 8.93 31.68
C LYS A 175 -20.12 9.09 31.22
N GLN A 176 -20.93 8.06 31.45
CA GLN A 176 -22.38 8.15 31.30
C GLN A 176 -22.93 9.21 32.28
N PRO A 177 -23.82 10.12 31.85
CA PRO A 177 -24.52 11.00 32.77
C PRO A 177 -25.53 10.18 33.59
N ARG A 178 -25.39 10.28 34.91
CA ARG A 178 -26.33 9.77 35.92
C ARG A 178 -27.67 10.47 35.69
N LYS A 179 -28.72 9.73 35.35
CA LYS A 179 -30.09 10.26 35.31
C LYS A 179 -30.49 10.66 36.72
N GLU A 180 -30.75 11.94 36.92
CA GLU A 180 -31.52 12.45 38.06
C GLU A 180 -32.98 12.05 37.84
N ASN A 181 -33.51 11.23 38.74
CA ASN A 181 -34.93 10.93 38.79
C ASN A 181 -35.61 12.00 39.64
N SER A 182 -36.48 12.79 39.01
CA SER A 182 -37.50 13.62 39.66
C SER A 182 -38.85 12.92 39.56
N THR A 183 -39.78 13.28 40.46
CA THR A 183 -41.14 12.75 40.72
C THR A 183 -41.16 11.37 41.38
N THR A 184 -41.76 11.20 42.57
CA THR A 184 -43.00 11.78 43.10
C THR A 184 -42.93 11.91 44.62
#